data_AF-A0A6N6KI30-F1
#
_entry.id   AF-A0A6N6KI30-F1
#
_cell.length_a   1.000
_cell.length_b   1.000
_cell.length_c   1.000
_cell.angle_alpha   90.00
_cell.angle_beta   90.00
_cell.angle_gamma   90.00
#
_symmetry.space_group_name_H-M   'P 1'
#
loop_
_entity.id
_entity.type
_entity.pdbx_description
1 polymer ?
#
loop_
_entity_poly.entity_id
_entity_poly.type
_entity_poly.pdbx_seq_one_letter_code
_entity_poly.pdbx_strand_id
1 'polypeptide(L)'
;RASDPQTLFNLFEAKFSEALKTVGKRFDFEELYDNRENFKQEILKTIGSDLNGYALDDCAIDYLEQTPVQFLSENNILDAQGIKKIIELTAAQKVKANFIRREEEKTIKEQNVEAREAILEYERQLAEKEERQKREVANIKAREGADIAKTQEEQRLISEMVRIKTEEELAIAEEQKMRQVVIATKNKERAQAVESERVEKDRALEQTERERIIALAEIEKQRAIEQERKNIQDVIRDRIMVEKKTVEEEEKIKDTRELATANRAKHVAVIKAEETGESNLIEKLKEAEATKLAAEVNAETLLIDAEATKNAAEKEAEARKISAEAKAAEEAALGMSEAQVIEAKAKAKEREGLLEAVVIEKKAEAEAAGITAKTEALRKQGQMEAEVLHEKGKAEASILEEKMLAEAKGVAEKAKALKNLEGTSKEHEEFRLRLEQEKEIALASIETQRDISQAQAGVLGEAFKKANIDIIGGEQTFVSNIMSAVSGGKAIDGFVSNSTVLNEVKGKLLNGNSFNNGGLASQLKNMLGSLGVSYSDIRNLTLMTLLLQMQKKAGQQQQPVIQQLIDKTNELNLGDTEVEDLL
;
A
#
# COMPACT_ATOMS: atom_id res chain seq x y z
N ARG A 1 74.26 -37.43 -18.65
CA ARG A 1 72.98 -37.56 -17.90
C ARG A 1 72.61 -36.25 -17.20
N ALA A 2 73.51 -35.60 -16.45
CA ALA A 2 73.27 -34.29 -15.82
C ALA A 2 73.05 -33.11 -16.79
N SER A 3 73.30 -33.27 -18.09
CA SER A 3 73.20 -32.21 -19.10
C SER A 3 72.05 -32.42 -20.10
N ASP A 4 71.28 -33.49 -19.95
CA ASP A 4 70.17 -33.79 -20.85
C ASP A 4 68.87 -33.14 -20.31
N PRO A 5 68.25 -32.19 -21.03
CA PRO A 5 67.07 -31.46 -20.57
C PRO A 5 65.89 -32.37 -20.21
N GLN A 6 65.68 -33.45 -20.97
CA GLN A 6 64.57 -34.38 -20.75
C GLN A 6 64.73 -35.13 -19.41
N THR A 7 65.97 -35.51 -19.10
CA THR A 7 66.30 -36.21 -17.85
C THR A 7 66.15 -35.29 -16.64
N LEU A 8 66.51 -34.00 -16.76
CA LEU A 8 66.32 -33.01 -15.69
C LEU A 8 64.83 -32.69 -15.47
N PHE A 9 64.05 -32.57 -16.54
CA PHE A 9 62.61 -32.36 -16.45
C PHE A 9 61.95 -33.49 -15.67
N ASN A 10 62.18 -34.76 -16.05
CA ASN A 10 61.59 -35.92 -15.38
C ASN A 10 62.05 -36.05 -13.91
N LEU A 11 63.27 -35.60 -13.57
CA LEU A 11 63.80 -35.67 -12.21
C LEU A 11 63.10 -34.67 -11.26
N PHE A 12 62.76 -33.48 -11.76
CA PHE A 12 62.21 -32.40 -10.94
C PHE A 12 60.69 -32.19 -11.10
N GLU A 13 60.07 -32.73 -12.16
CA GLU A 13 58.63 -32.60 -12.42
C GLU A 13 57.78 -33.00 -11.22
N ALA A 14 58.10 -34.14 -10.58
CA ALA A 14 57.37 -34.60 -9.39
C ALA A 14 57.45 -33.58 -8.24
N LYS A 15 58.66 -33.05 -7.95
CA LYS A 15 58.91 -32.10 -6.86
C LYS A 15 58.22 -30.76 -7.12
N PHE A 16 58.25 -30.26 -8.36
CA PHE A 16 57.57 -29.03 -8.73
C PHE A 16 56.04 -29.19 -8.76
N SER A 17 55.54 -30.32 -9.26
CA SER A 17 54.10 -30.62 -9.26
C SER A 17 53.56 -30.70 -7.82
N GLU A 18 54.30 -31.31 -6.91
CA GLU A 18 53.93 -31.40 -5.49
C GLU A 18 53.94 -30.03 -4.80
N ALA A 19 54.97 -29.21 -5.04
CA ALA A 19 55.05 -27.86 -4.49
C ALA A 19 53.89 -26.98 -5.00
N LEU A 20 53.62 -27.01 -6.31
CA LEU A 20 52.51 -26.27 -6.92
C LEU A 20 51.15 -26.70 -6.37
N LYS A 21 50.91 -28.00 -6.21
CA LYS A 21 49.66 -28.53 -5.62
C LYS A 21 49.51 -28.14 -4.15
N THR A 22 50.62 -28.11 -3.41
CA THR A 22 50.60 -27.81 -1.97
C THR A 22 50.33 -26.33 -1.71
N VAL A 23 51.00 -25.45 -2.45
CA VAL A 23 50.81 -24.01 -2.33
C VAL A 23 49.44 -23.61 -2.91
N GLY A 24 49.06 -24.16 -4.06
CA GLY A 24 47.78 -23.86 -4.71
C GLY A 24 46.55 -24.21 -3.85
N LYS A 25 46.65 -25.17 -2.92
CA LYS A 25 45.58 -25.50 -1.97
C LYS A 25 45.39 -24.48 -0.85
N ARG A 26 46.36 -23.59 -0.62
CA ARG A 26 46.32 -22.62 0.50
C ARG A 26 45.67 -21.29 0.13
N PHE A 27 45.52 -21.01 -1.16
CA PHE A 27 45.01 -19.74 -1.68
C PHE A 27 43.64 -19.92 -2.33
N ASP A 28 42.80 -18.90 -2.22
CA ASP A 28 41.55 -18.83 -2.97
C ASP A 28 41.79 -18.36 -4.41
N PHE A 29 40.86 -18.66 -5.31
CA PHE A 29 41.00 -18.36 -6.75
C PHE A 29 41.24 -16.88 -7.02
N GLU A 30 40.53 -15.98 -6.34
CA GLU A 30 40.68 -14.52 -6.49
C GLU A 30 42.08 -14.05 -6.03
N GLU A 31 42.58 -14.60 -4.92
CA GLU A 31 43.90 -14.27 -4.37
C GLU A 31 45.05 -14.69 -5.28
N LEU A 32 44.89 -15.73 -6.09
CA LEU A 32 45.91 -16.15 -7.06
C LEU A 32 46.10 -15.11 -8.19
N TYR A 33 45.11 -14.26 -8.46
CA TYR A 33 45.25 -13.14 -9.40
C TYR A 33 45.78 -11.88 -8.72
N ASP A 34 45.27 -11.57 -7.53
CA ASP A 34 45.59 -10.33 -6.84
C ASP A 34 46.97 -10.37 -6.16
N ASN A 35 47.38 -11.54 -5.64
CA ASN A 35 48.59 -11.72 -4.84
C ASN A 35 49.59 -12.70 -5.48
N ARG A 36 49.85 -12.54 -6.79
CA ARG A 36 50.79 -13.39 -7.55
C ARG A 36 52.19 -13.48 -6.96
N GLU A 37 52.69 -12.38 -6.40
CA GLU A 37 54.02 -12.32 -5.78
C GLU A 37 54.11 -13.22 -4.54
N ASN A 38 53.08 -13.21 -3.69
CA ASN A 38 53.03 -14.06 -2.50
C ASN A 38 52.95 -15.55 -2.89
N PHE A 39 52.18 -15.87 -3.93
CA PHE A 39 52.09 -17.23 -4.45
C PHE A 39 53.44 -17.72 -4.97
N LYS A 40 54.16 -16.87 -5.72
CA LYS A 40 55.54 -17.14 -6.19
C LYS A 40 56.50 -17.39 -5.01
N GLN A 41 56.48 -16.55 -3.98
CA GLN A 41 57.36 -16.71 -2.81
C GLN A 41 57.11 -18.01 -2.05
N GLU A 42 55.85 -18.39 -1.86
CA GLU A 42 55.50 -19.65 -1.18
C GLU A 42 55.88 -20.89 -2.02
N ILE A 43 55.83 -20.80 -3.37
CA ILE A 43 56.36 -21.85 -4.26
C ILE A 43 57.87 -22.02 -4.07
N LEU A 44 58.64 -20.92 -4.14
CA LEU A 44 60.09 -20.94 -3.97
C LEU A 44 60.49 -21.53 -2.61
N LYS A 45 59.79 -21.12 -1.55
CA LYS A 45 59.99 -21.61 -0.19
C LYS A 45 59.70 -23.11 -0.03
N THR A 46 58.68 -23.63 -0.73
CA THR A 46 58.29 -25.05 -0.67
C THR A 46 59.26 -25.94 -1.43
N ILE A 47 59.82 -25.47 -2.55
CA ILE A 47 60.83 -26.20 -3.35
C ILE A 47 62.18 -26.26 -2.62
N GLY A 48 62.56 -25.15 -1.96
CA GLY A 48 63.84 -24.99 -1.28
C GLY A 48 64.99 -24.59 -2.22
N SER A 49 66.15 -24.26 -1.64
CA SER A 49 67.32 -23.75 -2.37
C SER A 49 68.20 -24.83 -3.00
N ASP A 50 68.20 -26.06 -2.46
CA ASP A 50 69.07 -27.15 -2.91
C ASP A 50 68.30 -28.24 -3.68
N LEU A 51 68.59 -28.35 -4.98
CA LEU A 51 68.03 -29.35 -5.88
C LEU A 51 69.12 -30.30 -6.38
N ASN A 52 69.68 -31.12 -5.48
CA ASN A 52 70.68 -32.15 -5.82
C ASN A 52 71.87 -31.61 -6.64
N GLY A 53 72.37 -30.42 -6.28
CA GLY A 53 73.46 -29.73 -6.97
C GLY A 53 73.03 -28.68 -8.00
N TYR A 54 71.72 -28.51 -8.24
CA TYR A 54 71.14 -27.39 -8.98
C TYR A 54 70.54 -26.38 -7.99
N ALA A 55 70.56 -25.10 -8.37
CA ALA A 55 69.90 -24.02 -7.65
C ALA A 55 68.81 -23.41 -8.53
N LEU A 56 67.67 -23.11 -7.93
CA LEU A 56 66.57 -22.44 -8.61
C LEU A 56 66.73 -20.93 -8.45
N ASP A 57 66.90 -20.22 -9.57
CA ASP A 57 67.17 -18.78 -9.59
C ASP A 57 65.88 -17.96 -9.43
N ASP A 58 64.89 -18.21 -10.28
CA ASP A 58 63.58 -17.55 -10.20
C ASP A 58 62.44 -18.43 -10.74
N CYS A 59 61.20 -18.08 -10.36
CA CYS A 59 59.97 -18.67 -10.87
C CYS A 59 59.05 -17.57 -11.42
N ALA A 60 58.48 -17.79 -12.61
CA ALA A 60 57.48 -16.90 -13.19
C ALA A 60 56.23 -17.70 -13.56
N ILE A 61 55.06 -17.06 -13.39
CA ILE A 61 53.78 -17.63 -13.76
C ILE A 61 53.38 -16.99 -15.09
N ASP A 62 53.40 -17.79 -16.15
CA ASP A 62 53.09 -17.34 -17.49
C ASP A 62 51.58 -17.15 -17.67
N TYR A 63 50.82 -18.22 -17.43
CA TYR A 63 49.38 -18.25 -17.63
C TYR A 63 48.68 -18.95 -16.47
N LEU A 64 47.63 -18.30 -15.97
CA LEU A 64 46.76 -18.85 -14.93
C LEU A 64 45.32 -18.63 -15.39
N GLU A 65 44.64 -19.74 -15.68
CA GLU A 65 43.21 -19.76 -15.95
C GLU A 65 42.55 -20.96 -15.27
N GLN A 66 41.25 -20.81 -15.05
CA GLN A 66 40.42 -21.89 -14.59
C GLN A 66 40.39 -23.00 -15.66
N THR A 67 40.68 -24.23 -15.25
CA THR A 67 40.49 -25.39 -16.12
C THR A 67 39.01 -25.52 -16.50
N PRO A 68 38.67 -25.64 -17.80
CA PRO A 68 37.29 -25.85 -18.22
C PRO A 68 36.69 -27.10 -17.57
N VAL A 69 35.41 -27.03 -17.20
CA VAL A 69 34.70 -28.10 -16.47
C VAL A 69 34.76 -29.45 -17.20
N GLN A 70 34.89 -29.45 -18.52
CA GLN A 70 35.00 -30.66 -19.35
C GLN A 70 36.25 -31.50 -19.08
N PHE A 71 37.32 -30.89 -18.56
CA PHE A 71 38.57 -31.57 -18.22
C PHE A 71 38.63 -32.02 -16.76
N LEU A 72 37.60 -31.73 -15.95
CA LEU A 72 37.48 -32.17 -14.56
C LEU A 72 36.72 -33.50 -14.51
N SER A 73 37.22 -34.47 -13.75
CA SER A 73 36.56 -35.78 -13.60
C SER A 73 35.68 -35.81 -12.35
N GLU A 74 34.39 -36.16 -12.50
CA GLU A 74 33.49 -36.38 -11.36
C GLU A 74 33.95 -37.53 -10.44
N ASN A 75 34.76 -38.45 -10.96
CA ASN A 75 35.27 -39.60 -10.22
C ASN A 75 36.52 -39.29 -9.37
N ASN A 76 37.10 -38.10 -9.50
CA ASN A 76 38.23 -37.64 -8.69
C ASN A 76 37.73 -36.69 -7.59
N ILE A 77 38.07 -37.00 -6.33
CA ILE A 77 37.61 -36.25 -5.15
C ILE A 77 37.99 -34.76 -5.22
N LEU A 78 39.18 -34.43 -5.72
CA LEU A 78 39.63 -33.04 -5.82
C LEU A 78 38.87 -32.28 -6.91
N ASP A 79 38.67 -32.93 -8.05
CA ASP A 79 37.96 -32.34 -9.19
C ASP A 79 36.48 -32.16 -8.86
N ALA A 80 35.86 -33.11 -8.15
CA ALA A 80 34.48 -33.01 -7.68
C ALA A 80 34.28 -31.83 -6.69
N GLN A 81 35.24 -31.61 -5.79
CA GLN A 81 35.24 -30.42 -4.92
C GLN A 81 35.39 -29.12 -5.72
N GLY A 82 36.25 -29.12 -6.74
CA GLY A 82 36.40 -28.02 -7.68
C GLY A 82 35.10 -27.69 -8.41
N ILE A 83 34.47 -28.70 -9.03
CA ILE A 83 33.17 -28.57 -9.72
C ILE A 83 32.12 -28.00 -8.79
N LYS A 84 32.01 -28.53 -7.56
CA LYS A 84 31.07 -28.02 -6.55
C LYS A 84 31.31 -26.53 -6.27
N LYS A 85 32.56 -26.13 -6.02
CA LYS A 85 32.91 -24.74 -5.71
C LYS A 85 32.61 -23.79 -6.88
N ILE A 86 32.90 -24.23 -8.11
CA ILE A 86 32.59 -23.48 -9.33
C ILE A 86 31.08 -23.26 -9.45
N ILE A 87 30.28 -24.32 -9.26
CA ILE A 87 28.82 -24.24 -9.32
C ILE A 87 28.29 -23.28 -8.24
N GLU A 88 28.77 -23.39 -7.00
CA GLU A 88 28.36 -22.53 -5.88
C GLU A 88 28.63 -21.05 -6.18
N LEU A 89 29.87 -20.72 -6.57
CA LEU A 89 30.26 -19.33 -6.88
C LEU A 89 29.49 -18.79 -8.09
N THR A 90 29.36 -19.61 -9.15
CA THR A 90 28.60 -19.22 -10.34
C THR A 90 27.12 -19.00 -10.04
N ALA A 91 26.51 -19.87 -9.22
CA ALA A 91 25.12 -19.73 -8.81
C ALA A 91 24.92 -18.47 -7.97
N ALA A 92 25.79 -18.21 -7.00
CA ALA A 92 25.75 -17.00 -6.18
C ALA A 92 25.85 -15.73 -7.04
N GLN A 93 26.77 -15.70 -8.01
CA GLN A 93 26.90 -14.57 -8.93
C GLN A 93 25.69 -14.41 -9.85
N LYS A 94 25.12 -15.51 -10.36
CA LYS A 94 23.87 -15.46 -11.16
C LYS A 94 22.69 -14.92 -10.36
N VAL A 95 22.56 -15.29 -9.08
CA VAL A 95 21.51 -14.77 -8.21
C VAL A 95 21.72 -13.27 -7.97
N LYS A 96 22.94 -12.83 -7.64
CA LYS A 96 23.26 -11.40 -7.49
C LYS A 96 22.98 -10.62 -8.78
N ALA A 97 23.40 -11.13 -9.93
CA ALA A 97 23.14 -10.51 -11.23
C ALA A 97 21.64 -10.42 -11.54
N ASN A 98 20.87 -11.47 -11.23
CA ASN A 98 19.42 -11.45 -11.40
C ASN A 98 18.76 -10.43 -10.47
N PHE A 99 19.18 -10.39 -9.20
CA PHE A 99 18.68 -9.43 -8.22
C PHE A 99 18.91 -8.00 -8.67
N ILE A 100 20.15 -7.65 -9.06
CA ILE A 100 20.50 -6.32 -9.59
C ILE A 100 19.63 -5.97 -10.79
N ARG A 101 19.47 -6.89 -11.75
CA ARG A 101 18.65 -6.66 -12.94
C ARG A 101 17.17 -6.45 -12.59
N ARG A 102 16.62 -7.18 -11.61
CA ARG A 102 15.23 -7.01 -11.18
C ARG A 102 15.02 -5.72 -10.39
N GLU A 103 16.00 -5.31 -9.60
CA GLU A 103 15.99 -4.05 -8.87
C GLU A 103 16.09 -2.85 -9.82
N GLU A 104 16.95 -2.94 -10.84
CA GLU A 104 17.01 -1.99 -11.95
C GLU A 104 15.66 -1.90 -12.69
N GLU A 105 15.06 -3.03 -13.09
CA GLU A 105 13.75 -3.05 -13.75
C GLU A 105 12.66 -2.42 -12.87
N LYS A 106 12.68 -2.69 -11.56
CA LYS A 106 11.74 -2.13 -10.59
C LYS A 106 11.89 -0.61 -10.48
N THR A 107 13.11 -0.12 -10.26
CA THR A 107 13.40 1.31 -10.09
C THR A 107 13.07 2.10 -11.35
N ILE A 108 13.42 1.58 -12.53
CA ILE A 108 13.03 2.19 -13.82
C ILE A 108 11.51 2.26 -13.94
N LYS A 109 10.80 1.19 -13.56
CA LYS A 109 9.33 1.16 -13.64
C LYS A 109 8.68 2.14 -12.66
N GLU A 110 9.19 2.25 -11.44
CA GLU A 110 8.74 3.23 -10.44
C GLU A 110 8.92 4.66 -10.97
N GLN A 111 10.10 5.00 -11.48
CA GLN A 111 10.37 6.31 -12.09
C GLN A 111 9.47 6.60 -13.29
N ASN A 112 9.22 5.59 -14.14
CA ASN A 112 8.31 5.74 -15.27
C ASN A 112 6.85 5.98 -14.85
N VAL A 113 6.39 5.31 -13.78
CA VAL A 113 5.05 5.52 -13.23
C VAL A 113 4.93 6.93 -12.65
N GLU A 114 5.90 7.36 -11.84
CA GLU A 114 5.93 8.71 -11.26
C GLU A 114 5.98 9.79 -12.34
N ALA A 115 6.85 9.62 -13.35
CA ALA A 115 6.91 10.53 -14.49
C ALA A 115 5.59 10.58 -15.27
N ARG A 116 4.92 9.43 -15.44
CA ARG A 116 3.64 9.36 -16.14
C ARG A 116 2.51 10.02 -15.35
N GLU A 117 2.48 9.83 -14.04
CA GLU A 117 1.53 10.49 -13.14
C GLU A 117 1.71 12.01 -13.17
N ALA A 118 2.96 12.49 -13.09
CA ALA A 118 3.27 13.91 -13.19
C ALA A 118 2.86 14.50 -14.55
N ILE A 119 3.12 13.78 -15.65
CA ILE A 119 2.68 14.20 -17.00
C ILE A 119 1.16 14.31 -17.05
N LEU A 120 0.42 13.30 -16.56
CA LEU A 120 -1.04 13.31 -16.56
C LEU A 120 -1.61 14.43 -15.70
N GLU A 121 -0.97 14.75 -14.57
CA GLU A 121 -1.37 15.89 -13.74
C GLU A 121 -1.13 17.23 -14.47
N TYR A 122 0.01 17.40 -15.13
CA TYR A 122 0.26 18.57 -15.96
C TYR A 122 -0.70 18.68 -17.15
N GLU A 123 -1.02 17.58 -17.82
CA GLU A 123 -2.03 17.54 -18.89
C GLU A 123 -3.41 17.95 -18.36
N ARG A 124 -3.80 17.46 -17.18
CA ARG A 124 -5.04 17.88 -16.52
C ARG A 124 -5.04 19.38 -16.21
N GLN A 125 -3.96 19.90 -15.64
CA GLN A 125 -3.83 21.33 -15.35
C GLN A 125 -3.87 22.18 -16.62
N LEU A 126 -3.20 21.75 -17.69
CA LEU A 126 -3.20 22.42 -18.99
C LEU A 126 -4.61 22.45 -19.58
N ALA A 127 -5.31 21.32 -19.60
CA ALA A 127 -6.69 21.24 -20.07
C ALA A 127 -7.64 22.14 -19.25
N GLU A 128 -7.51 22.17 -17.92
CA GLU A 128 -8.30 23.05 -17.06
C GLU A 128 -8.03 24.53 -17.35
N LYS A 129 -6.75 24.91 -17.54
CA LYS A 129 -6.37 26.28 -17.89
C LYS A 129 -6.87 26.68 -19.27
N GLU A 130 -6.78 25.79 -20.26
CA GLU A 130 -7.31 26.03 -21.61
C GLU A 130 -8.82 26.22 -21.59
N GLU A 131 -9.58 25.35 -20.92
CA GLU A 131 -11.03 25.48 -20.81
C GLU A 131 -11.44 26.74 -20.02
N ARG A 132 -10.69 27.08 -18.97
CA ARG A 132 -10.89 28.33 -18.25
C ARG A 132 -10.64 29.54 -19.15
N GLN A 133 -9.56 29.54 -19.92
CA GLN A 133 -9.25 30.59 -20.88
C GLN A 133 -10.33 30.71 -21.96
N LYS A 134 -10.80 29.58 -22.53
CA LYS A 134 -11.91 29.57 -23.49
C LYS A 134 -13.17 30.17 -22.89
N ARG A 135 -13.53 29.82 -21.65
CA ARG A 135 -14.68 30.39 -20.94
C ARG A 135 -14.53 31.88 -20.69
N GLU A 136 -13.35 32.34 -20.25
CA GLU A 136 -13.07 33.76 -20.03
C GLU A 136 -13.14 34.55 -21.35
N VAL A 137 -12.54 34.03 -22.43
CA VAL A 137 -12.62 34.63 -23.77
C VAL A 137 -14.07 34.66 -24.28
N ALA A 138 -14.84 33.59 -24.09
CA ALA A 138 -16.25 33.54 -24.48
C ALA A 138 -17.09 34.56 -23.71
N ASN A 139 -16.87 34.70 -22.40
CA ASN A 139 -17.54 35.70 -21.57
C ASN A 139 -17.18 37.14 -21.99
N ILE A 140 -15.89 37.41 -22.27
CA ILE A 140 -15.46 38.72 -22.77
C ILE A 140 -16.11 39.00 -24.13
N LYS A 141 -16.07 38.04 -25.07
CA LYS A 141 -16.72 38.20 -26.38
C LYS A 141 -18.23 38.42 -26.27
N ALA A 142 -18.91 37.72 -25.37
CA ALA A 142 -20.34 37.89 -25.15
C ALA A 142 -20.65 39.28 -24.55
N ARG A 143 -19.85 39.73 -23.58
CA ARG A 143 -20.00 41.06 -22.97
C ARG A 143 -19.73 42.19 -23.96
N GLU A 144 -18.58 42.16 -24.63
CA GLU A 144 -18.22 43.14 -25.66
C GLU A 144 -19.23 43.11 -26.81
N GLY A 145 -19.72 41.94 -27.22
CA GLY A 145 -20.77 41.81 -28.24
C GLY A 145 -22.09 42.46 -27.80
N ALA A 146 -22.48 42.32 -26.54
CA ALA A 146 -23.67 42.98 -26.00
C ALA A 146 -23.49 44.50 -25.93
N ASP A 147 -22.30 44.98 -25.52
CA ASP A 147 -21.99 46.41 -25.46
C ASP A 147 -21.93 47.04 -26.87
N ILE A 148 -21.36 46.33 -27.87
CA ILE A 148 -21.38 46.73 -29.28
C ILE A 148 -22.82 46.80 -29.79
N ALA A 149 -23.64 45.77 -29.55
CA ALA A 149 -25.03 45.77 -30.00
C ALA A 149 -25.84 46.92 -29.36
N LYS A 150 -25.65 47.18 -28.06
CA LYS A 150 -26.28 48.29 -27.35
C LYS A 150 -25.88 49.63 -27.95
N THR A 151 -24.59 49.87 -28.12
CA THR A 151 -24.09 51.13 -28.71
C THR A 151 -24.55 51.30 -30.15
N GLN A 152 -24.63 50.23 -30.93
CA GLN A 152 -25.15 50.26 -32.29
C GLN A 152 -26.64 50.65 -32.34
N GLU A 153 -27.48 50.09 -31.47
CA GLU A 153 -28.89 50.46 -31.37
C GLU A 153 -29.08 51.89 -30.82
N GLU A 154 -28.25 52.34 -29.87
CA GLU A 154 -28.25 53.72 -29.39
C GLU A 154 -27.89 54.70 -30.52
N GLN A 155 -26.85 54.42 -31.31
CA GLN A 155 -26.48 55.25 -32.47
C GLN A 155 -27.58 55.24 -33.54
N ARG A 156 -28.23 54.10 -33.76
CA ARG A 156 -29.38 54.00 -34.67
C ARG A 156 -30.55 54.85 -34.19
N LEU A 157 -30.89 54.80 -32.90
CA LEU A 157 -31.94 55.63 -32.31
C LEU A 157 -31.63 57.12 -32.51
N ILE A 158 -30.39 57.55 -32.29
CA ILE A 158 -29.96 58.94 -32.52
C ILE A 158 -30.12 59.31 -34.00
N SER A 159 -29.64 58.47 -34.91
CA SER A 159 -29.78 58.70 -36.36
C SER A 159 -31.24 58.81 -36.80
N GLU A 160 -32.11 57.93 -36.30
CA GLU A 160 -33.54 57.95 -36.59
C GLU A 160 -34.23 59.16 -35.99
N MET A 161 -33.89 59.55 -34.76
CA MET A 161 -34.43 60.75 -34.13
C MET A 161 -34.04 62.02 -34.89
N VAL A 162 -32.79 62.12 -35.34
CA VAL A 162 -32.35 63.23 -36.20
C VAL A 162 -33.12 63.21 -37.52
N ARG A 163 -33.28 62.05 -38.17
CA ARG A 163 -34.06 61.92 -39.41
C ARG A 163 -35.51 62.37 -39.22
N ILE A 164 -36.21 61.84 -38.22
CA ILE A 164 -37.61 62.19 -37.93
C ILE A 164 -37.74 63.69 -37.69
N LYS A 165 -36.86 64.26 -36.86
CA LYS A 165 -36.89 65.70 -36.59
C LYS A 165 -36.65 66.53 -37.87
N THR A 166 -35.72 66.12 -38.73
CA THR A 166 -35.51 66.79 -40.02
C THR A 166 -36.70 66.64 -40.95
N GLU A 167 -37.36 65.48 -40.99
CA GLU A 167 -38.57 65.25 -41.79
C GLU A 167 -39.76 66.09 -41.27
N GLU A 168 -39.94 66.18 -39.95
CA GLU A 168 -40.95 67.04 -39.32
C GLU A 168 -40.70 68.53 -39.65
N GLU A 169 -39.47 69.01 -39.50
CA GLU A 169 -39.11 70.40 -39.83
C GLU A 169 -39.31 70.71 -41.32
N LEU A 170 -38.95 69.77 -42.22
CA LEU A 170 -39.20 69.90 -43.65
C LEU A 170 -40.70 69.90 -43.97
N ALA A 171 -41.48 69.00 -43.37
CA ALA A 171 -42.93 68.93 -43.58
C ALA A 171 -43.64 70.20 -43.10
N ILE A 172 -43.25 70.73 -41.94
CA ILE A 172 -43.76 72.02 -41.44
C ILE A 172 -43.39 73.15 -42.40
N ALA A 173 -42.13 73.19 -42.88
CA ALA A 173 -41.69 74.21 -43.83
C ALA A 173 -42.43 74.11 -45.18
N GLU A 174 -42.70 72.91 -45.67
CA GLU A 174 -43.51 72.67 -46.87
C GLU A 174 -44.97 73.11 -46.66
N GLU A 175 -45.59 72.77 -45.53
CA GLU A 175 -46.94 73.20 -45.22
C GLU A 175 -47.03 74.73 -45.10
N GLN A 176 -46.05 75.36 -44.45
CA GLN A 176 -45.94 76.82 -44.36
C GLN A 176 -45.78 77.46 -45.75
N LYS A 177 -44.95 76.89 -46.62
CA LYS A 177 -44.80 77.33 -48.01
C LYS A 177 -46.12 77.19 -48.78
N MET A 178 -46.79 76.04 -48.68
CA MET A 178 -48.09 75.81 -49.32
C MET A 178 -49.14 76.81 -48.82
N ARG A 179 -49.18 77.07 -47.51
CA ARG A 179 -50.05 78.08 -46.91
C ARG A 179 -49.74 79.48 -47.44
N GLN A 180 -48.47 79.85 -47.57
CA GLN A 180 -48.08 81.14 -48.15
C GLN A 180 -48.50 81.25 -49.62
N VAL A 181 -48.35 80.18 -50.40
CA VAL A 181 -48.82 80.14 -51.80
C VAL A 181 -50.35 80.28 -51.87
N VAL A 182 -51.10 79.62 -50.98
CA VAL A 182 -52.57 79.73 -50.90
C VAL A 182 -52.99 81.15 -50.49
N ILE A 183 -52.30 81.77 -49.53
CA ILE A 183 -52.57 83.17 -49.14
C ILE A 183 -52.24 84.12 -50.30
N ALA A 184 -51.13 83.93 -51.00
CA ALA A 184 -50.74 84.75 -52.14
C ALA A 184 -51.73 84.62 -53.31
N THR A 185 -52.19 83.40 -53.62
CA THR A 185 -53.22 83.18 -54.64
C THR A 185 -54.55 83.80 -54.24
N LYS A 186 -55.00 83.61 -53.00
CA LYS A 186 -56.21 84.27 -52.47
C LYS A 186 -56.13 85.78 -52.46
N ASN A 187 -54.97 86.36 -52.14
CA ASN A 187 -54.76 87.80 -52.18
C ASN A 187 -54.76 88.32 -53.62
N LYS A 188 -54.20 87.57 -54.57
CA LYS A 188 -54.29 87.90 -56.01
C LYS A 188 -55.73 87.83 -56.52
N GLU A 189 -56.49 86.80 -56.16
CA GLU A 189 -57.92 86.68 -56.47
C GLU A 189 -58.72 87.86 -55.89
N ARG A 190 -58.48 88.23 -54.63
CA ARG A 190 -59.10 89.40 -53.99
C ARG A 190 -58.73 90.71 -54.69
N ALA A 191 -57.45 90.90 -55.03
CA ALA A 191 -57.00 92.09 -55.74
C ALA A 191 -57.63 92.20 -57.14
N GLN A 192 -57.74 91.08 -57.87
CA GLN A 192 -58.43 91.03 -59.16
C GLN A 192 -59.92 91.34 -59.02
N ALA A 193 -60.59 90.83 -57.99
CA ALA A 193 -61.99 91.14 -57.72
C ALA A 193 -62.22 92.64 -57.43
N VAL A 194 -61.36 93.25 -56.60
CA VAL A 194 -61.43 94.68 -56.28
C VAL A 194 -61.15 95.57 -57.51
N GLU A 195 -60.18 95.19 -58.34
CA GLU A 195 -59.92 95.90 -59.61
C GLU A 195 -61.09 95.75 -60.58
N SER A 196 -61.72 94.58 -60.68
CA SER A 196 -62.92 94.42 -61.51
C SER A 196 -64.09 95.28 -61.03
N GLU A 197 -64.31 95.36 -59.71
CA GLU A 197 -65.35 96.20 -59.12
C GLU A 197 -65.07 97.70 -59.34
N ARG A 198 -63.81 98.13 -59.25
CA ARG A 198 -63.40 99.51 -59.59
C ARG A 198 -63.64 99.83 -61.05
N VAL A 199 -63.25 98.93 -61.98
CA VAL A 199 -63.47 99.14 -63.42
C VAL A 199 -64.96 99.21 -63.76
N GLU A 200 -65.81 98.40 -63.13
CA GLU A 200 -67.27 98.51 -63.30
C GLU A 200 -67.83 99.83 -62.76
N LYS A 201 -67.33 100.28 -61.60
CA LYS A 201 -67.72 101.57 -61.02
C LYS A 201 -67.28 102.76 -61.90
N ASP A 202 -66.09 102.70 -62.47
CA ASP A 202 -65.57 103.74 -63.37
C ASP A 202 -66.34 103.76 -64.69
N ARG A 203 -66.69 102.59 -65.25
CA ARG A 203 -67.59 102.50 -66.42
C ARG A 203 -68.98 103.10 -66.14
N ALA A 204 -69.53 102.86 -64.96
CA ALA A 204 -70.80 103.45 -64.56
C ALA A 204 -70.69 104.98 -64.42
N LEU A 205 -69.58 105.49 -63.86
CA LEU A 205 -69.34 106.94 -63.76
C LEU A 205 -69.21 107.60 -65.13
N GLU A 206 -68.43 107.03 -66.07
CA GLU A 206 -68.32 107.57 -67.44
C GLU A 206 -69.67 107.61 -68.17
N GLN A 207 -70.52 106.60 -67.96
CA GLN A 207 -71.86 106.58 -68.52
C GLN A 207 -72.72 107.71 -67.94
N THR A 208 -72.67 107.93 -66.62
CA THR A 208 -73.40 109.04 -65.96
C THR A 208 -72.88 110.41 -66.40
N GLU A 209 -71.57 110.58 -66.60
CA GLU A 209 -70.96 111.82 -67.07
C GLU A 209 -71.44 112.17 -68.50
N ARG A 210 -71.53 111.15 -69.37
CA ARG A 210 -72.03 111.30 -70.74
C ARG A 210 -73.52 111.69 -70.78
N GLU A 211 -74.34 111.10 -69.92
CA GLU A 211 -75.75 111.48 -69.76
C GLU A 211 -75.90 112.93 -69.25
N ARG A 212 -75.01 113.36 -68.34
CA ARG A 212 -74.99 114.73 -67.80
C ARG A 212 -74.69 115.79 -68.86
N ILE A 213 -73.78 115.50 -69.79
CA ILE A 213 -73.43 116.40 -70.90
C ILE A 213 -74.61 116.57 -71.87
N ILE A 214 -75.32 115.47 -72.16
CA ILE A 214 -76.53 115.52 -73.01
C ILE A 214 -77.63 116.36 -72.33
N ALA A 215 -77.84 116.18 -71.02
CA ALA A 215 -78.81 116.95 -70.26
C ALA A 215 -78.49 118.46 -70.19
N LEU A 216 -77.20 118.83 -70.01
CA LEU A 216 -76.78 120.24 -69.97
C LEU A 216 -77.03 120.97 -71.29
N ALA A 217 -76.82 120.32 -72.43
CA ALA A 217 -77.09 120.88 -73.75
C ALA A 217 -78.61 121.10 -74.00
N GLU A 218 -79.46 120.25 -73.42
CA GLU A 218 -80.91 120.38 -73.51
C GLU A 218 -81.45 121.53 -72.63
N ILE A 219 -80.84 121.73 -71.45
CA ILE A 219 -81.16 122.83 -70.53
C ILE A 219 -80.81 124.19 -71.15
N GLU A 220 -79.69 124.36 -71.85
CA GLU A 220 -79.34 125.63 -72.51
C GLU A 220 -80.37 126.03 -73.58
N LYS A 221 -80.92 125.06 -74.30
CA LYS A 221 -81.97 125.29 -75.30
C LYS A 221 -83.30 125.72 -74.68
N GLN A 222 -83.64 125.20 -73.50
CA GLN A 222 -84.84 125.63 -72.74
C GLN A 222 -84.65 126.99 -72.07
N ARG A 223 -83.44 127.31 -71.62
CA ARG A 223 -83.13 128.57 -70.90
C ARG A 223 -83.35 129.83 -71.75
N ALA A 224 -83.21 129.73 -73.08
CA ALA A 224 -83.53 130.84 -73.99
C ALA A 224 -85.04 131.14 -74.09
N ILE A 225 -85.90 130.16 -73.81
CA ILE A 225 -87.37 130.29 -73.95
C ILE A 225 -88.01 130.81 -72.64
N GLU A 226 -87.39 130.57 -71.48
CA GLU A 226 -87.90 131.02 -70.18
C GLU A 226 -87.48 132.45 -69.77
N GLN A 227 -86.51 133.06 -70.45
CA GLN A 227 -86.04 134.42 -70.12
C GLN A 227 -87.12 135.50 -70.41
N GLU A 228 -88.04 135.25 -71.35
CA GLU A 228 -89.23 136.10 -71.59
C GLU A 228 -90.32 135.92 -70.53
N ARG A 229 -90.35 134.78 -69.81
CA ARG A 229 -91.38 134.46 -68.80
C ARG A 229 -91.04 134.93 -67.39
N LYS A 230 -89.80 135.37 -67.12
CA LYS A 230 -89.34 135.81 -65.79
C LYS A 230 -89.66 137.25 -65.40
N ASN A 231 -90.25 138.06 -66.29
CA ASN A 231 -90.70 139.42 -65.95
C ASN A 231 -92.08 139.47 -65.28
N ILE A 232 -92.73 138.31 -65.06
CA ILE A 232 -94.00 138.21 -64.36
C ILE A 232 -93.88 137.12 -63.31
N GLN A 233 -93.20 137.41 -62.20
CA GLN A 233 -93.55 136.94 -60.84
C GLN A 233 -92.45 137.39 -59.88
N ASP A 234 -92.42 138.71 -59.76
CA ASP A 234 -92.04 139.38 -58.53
C ASP A 234 -92.82 138.80 -57.33
N VAL A 235 -92.08 138.66 -56.24
CA VAL A 235 -92.51 139.00 -54.88
C VAL A 235 -93.44 137.99 -54.19
N ILE A 236 -92.93 137.49 -53.05
CA ILE A 236 -93.60 137.11 -51.79
C ILE A 236 -93.16 135.73 -51.27
N ARG A 237 -92.54 135.82 -50.09
CA ARG A 237 -92.56 134.93 -48.92
C ARG A 237 -91.26 134.21 -48.52
N ASP A 238 -90.45 135.04 -47.89
CA ASP A 238 -89.56 134.79 -46.77
C ASP A 238 -90.18 134.10 -45.53
N ARG A 239 -89.25 133.47 -44.77
CA ARG A 239 -89.03 133.41 -43.29
C ARG A 239 -89.97 132.57 -42.41
N ILE A 240 -89.50 131.50 -41.71
CA ILE A 240 -88.50 131.33 -40.61
C ILE A 240 -89.10 131.64 -39.20
N MET A 241 -88.98 130.70 -38.25
CA MET A 241 -88.29 130.94 -36.94
C MET A 241 -88.11 129.69 -36.03
N VAL A 242 -87.04 129.74 -35.22
CA VAL A 242 -86.52 128.75 -34.23
C VAL A 242 -85.93 129.53 -33.02
N GLU A 243 -85.78 128.82 -31.87
CA GLU A 243 -84.81 129.02 -30.74
C GLU A 243 -85.15 130.04 -29.62
N LYS A 244 -84.66 130.01 -28.35
CA LYS A 244 -83.75 129.18 -27.49
C LYS A 244 -83.92 129.67 -26.03
N LYS A 245 -83.38 128.97 -25.02
CA LYS A 245 -83.30 129.48 -23.62
C LYS A 245 -81.99 129.05 -22.94
N THR A 246 -81.29 129.98 -22.28
CA THR A 246 -80.24 129.70 -21.29
C THR A 246 -80.05 130.85 -20.29
N VAL A 247 -79.78 130.43 -19.03
CA VAL A 247 -79.10 131.05 -17.85
C VAL A 247 -79.82 132.17 -17.08
N GLU A 248 -79.99 131.96 -15.76
CA GLU A 248 -79.42 132.80 -14.68
C GLU A 248 -79.67 132.18 -13.30
N GLU A 249 -78.56 131.82 -12.64
CA GLU A 249 -78.38 131.38 -11.26
C GLU A 249 -77.62 132.53 -10.59
N GLU A 250 -78.20 133.23 -9.61
CA GLU A 250 -77.37 134.09 -8.75
C GLU A 250 -77.91 134.53 -7.37
N GLU A 251 -78.93 133.91 -6.75
CA GLU A 251 -79.45 134.48 -5.48
C GLU A 251 -79.82 133.52 -4.34
N LYS A 252 -79.00 132.52 -3.99
CA LYS A 252 -79.16 131.85 -2.69
C LYS A 252 -77.86 131.58 -1.94
N ILE A 253 -77.33 132.64 -1.30
CA ILE A 253 -76.38 132.51 -0.20
C ILE A 253 -76.81 133.41 0.95
N LYS A 254 -77.43 132.83 2.00
CA LYS A 254 -77.22 133.29 3.40
C LYS A 254 -77.75 132.47 4.60
N ASP A 255 -78.31 131.26 4.46
CA ASP A 255 -78.90 130.52 5.62
C ASP A 255 -78.36 129.08 5.87
N THR A 256 -77.03 128.87 5.93
CA THR A 256 -76.48 127.49 6.10
C THR A 256 -75.30 127.32 7.07
N ARG A 257 -74.89 128.34 7.83
CA ARG A 257 -73.63 128.26 8.60
C ARG A 257 -73.73 127.74 10.03
N GLU A 258 -74.89 127.79 10.68
CA GLU A 258 -75.01 127.36 12.10
C GLU A 258 -75.61 125.96 12.28
N LEU A 259 -76.37 125.45 11.30
CA LEU A 259 -76.99 124.12 11.35
C LEU A 259 -76.02 123.00 10.92
N ALA A 260 -74.95 123.33 10.21
CA ALA A 260 -73.99 122.38 9.65
C ALA A 260 -72.84 121.98 10.61
N THR A 261 -72.59 122.75 11.68
CA THR A 261 -71.51 122.50 12.64
C THR A 261 -71.93 121.47 13.70
N ALA A 262 -73.16 121.55 14.20
CA ALA A 262 -73.71 120.56 15.15
C ALA A 262 -73.90 119.17 14.53
N ASN A 263 -74.38 119.08 13.28
CA ASN A 263 -74.55 117.79 12.59
C ASN A 263 -73.22 117.11 12.23
N ARG A 264 -72.14 117.89 12.02
CA ARG A 264 -70.79 117.34 11.78
C ARG A 264 -70.19 116.70 13.03
N ALA A 265 -70.33 117.32 14.20
CA ALA A 265 -69.77 116.79 15.44
C ALA A 265 -70.38 115.42 15.82
N LYS A 266 -71.70 115.27 15.66
CA LYS A 266 -72.40 114.00 15.90
C LYS A 266 -71.98 112.91 14.92
N HIS A 267 -71.86 113.25 13.62
CA HIS A 267 -71.40 112.29 12.61
C HIS A 267 -69.95 111.83 12.83
N VAL A 268 -69.04 112.73 13.21
CA VAL A 268 -67.65 112.35 13.50
C VAL A 268 -67.55 111.42 14.71
N ALA A 269 -68.40 111.61 15.72
CA ALA A 269 -68.45 110.71 16.88
C ALA A 269 -68.99 109.32 16.53
N VAL A 270 -70.01 109.23 15.66
CA VAL A 270 -70.55 107.95 15.17
C VAL A 270 -69.52 107.23 14.29
N ILE A 271 -68.88 107.94 13.36
CA ILE A 271 -67.88 107.36 12.46
C ILE A 271 -66.68 106.83 13.25
N LYS A 272 -66.21 107.54 14.30
CA LYS A 272 -65.13 107.02 15.17
C LYS A 272 -65.54 105.79 15.99
N ALA A 273 -66.81 105.72 16.41
CA ALA A 273 -67.32 104.54 17.11
C ALA A 273 -67.48 103.34 16.14
N GLU A 274 -67.89 103.58 14.90
CA GLU A 274 -67.96 102.58 13.84
C GLU A 274 -66.55 102.10 13.42
N GLU A 275 -65.60 103.01 13.22
CA GLU A 275 -64.20 102.70 12.87
C GLU A 275 -63.53 101.82 13.93
N THR A 276 -63.70 102.16 15.21
CA THR A 276 -63.16 101.36 16.32
C THR A 276 -63.89 100.03 16.49
N GLY A 277 -65.19 99.98 16.20
CA GLY A 277 -65.98 98.75 16.18
C GLY A 277 -65.54 97.79 15.07
N GLU A 278 -65.44 98.30 13.83
CA GLU A 278 -65.03 97.55 12.64
C GLU A 278 -63.57 97.08 12.74
N SER A 279 -62.65 97.93 13.23
CA SER A 279 -61.25 97.54 13.43
C SER A 279 -61.12 96.36 14.40
N ASN A 280 -61.81 96.42 15.55
CA ASN A 280 -61.80 95.33 16.53
C ASN A 280 -62.49 94.06 16.00
N LEU A 281 -63.50 94.20 15.14
CA LEU A 281 -64.17 93.08 14.49
C LEU A 281 -63.26 92.40 13.48
N ILE A 282 -62.56 93.17 12.64
CA ILE A 282 -61.59 92.67 11.66
C ILE A 282 -60.40 92.01 12.35
N GLU A 283 -59.88 92.59 13.44
CA GLU A 283 -58.80 92.01 14.23
C GLU A 283 -59.20 90.64 14.80
N LYS A 284 -60.35 90.56 15.47
CA LYS A 284 -60.87 89.29 16.00
C LYS A 284 -61.20 88.27 14.92
N LEU A 285 -61.69 88.70 13.76
CA LEU A 285 -62.01 87.80 12.65
C LEU A 285 -60.73 87.25 12.02
N LYS A 286 -59.69 88.07 11.85
CA LYS A 286 -58.38 87.62 11.38
C LYS A 286 -57.66 86.74 12.39
N GLU A 287 -57.78 87.00 13.70
CA GLU A 287 -57.28 86.10 14.74
C GLU A 287 -58.02 84.75 14.72
N ALA A 288 -59.33 84.77 14.55
CA ALA A 288 -60.14 83.55 14.41
C ALA A 288 -59.81 82.76 13.13
N GLU A 289 -59.57 83.44 12.01
CA GLU A 289 -59.13 82.81 10.76
C GLU A 289 -57.70 82.25 10.88
N ALA A 290 -56.78 82.97 11.50
CA ALA A 290 -55.42 82.51 11.72
C ALA A 290 -55.37 81.29 12.66
N THR A 291 -56.17 81.29 13.72
CA THR A 291 -56.28 80.13 14.63
C THR A 291 -56.94 78.94 13.95
N LYS A 292 -57.94 79.16 13.10
CA LYS A 292 -58.56 78.08 12.29
C LYS A 292 -57.58 77.49 11.28
N LEU A 293 -56.87 78.32 10.52
CA LEU A 293 -55.84 77.87 9.57
C LEU A 293 -54.68 77.15 10.28
N ALA A 294 -54.24 77.65 11.44
CA ALA A 294 -53.22 76.97 12.23
C ALA A 294 -53.71 75.60 12.73
N ALA A 295 -54.98 75.49 13.13
CA ALA A 295 -55.57 74.21 13.53
C ALA A 295 -55.72 73.23 12.34
N GLU A 296 -56.11 73.71 11.16
CA GLU A 296 -56.19 72.90 9.94
C GLU A 296 -54.80 72.39 9.51
N VAL A 297 -53.79 73.27 9.46
CA VAL A 297 -52.42 72.87 9.14
C VAL A 297 -51.86 71.89 10.18
N ASN A 298 -52.13 72.09 11.47
CA ASN A 298 -51.72 71.14 12.51
C ASN A 298 -52.43 69.79 12.40
N ALA A 299 -53.69 69.77 11.96
CA ALA A 299 -54.41 68.52 11.72
C ALA A 299 -53.87 67.79 10.47
N GLU A 300 -53.54 68.54 9.41
CA GLU A 300 -52.92 67.99 8.20
C GLU A 300 -51.51 67.45 8.49
N THR A 301 -50.67 68.15 9.25
CA THR A 301 -49.33 67.64 9.62
C THR A 301 -49.43 66.38 10.47
N LEU A 302 -50.36 66.32 11.43
CA LEU A 302 -50.64 65.10 12.20
C LEU A 302 -51.09 63.93 11.33
N LEU A 303 -51.93 64.17 10.33
CA LEU A 303 -52.34 63.13 9.37
C LEU A 303 -51.17 62.67 8.49
N ILE A 304 -50.37 63.59 7.98
CA ILE A 304 -49.19 63.29 7.17
C ILE A 304 -48.15 62.50 7.98
N ASP A 305 -47.90 62.88 9.22
CA ASP A 305 -46.98 62.16 10.12
C ASP A 305 -47.52 60.77 10.48
N ALA A 306 -48.83 60.65 10.74
CA ALA A 306 -49.48 59.36 10.97
C ALA A 306 -49.42 58.44 9.73
N GLU A 307 -49.58 59.00 8.54
CA GLU A 307 -49.52 58.25 7.28
C GLU A 307 -48.07 57.87 6.92
N ALA A 308 -47.11 58.76 7.17
CA ALA A 308 -45.68 58.48 7.01
C ALA A 308 -45.21 57.38 7.97
N THR A 309 -45.63 57.43 9.24
CA THR A 309 -45.31 56.39 10.23
C THR A 309 -45.97 55.05 9.91
N LYS A 310 -47.22 55.05 9.44
CA LYS A 310 -47.90 53.85 8.96
C LYS A 310 -47.18 53.24 7.75
N ASN A 311 -46.85 54.04 6.74
CA ASN A 311 -46.16 53.56 5.54
C ASN A 311 -44.74 53.04 5.86
N ALA A 312 -44.02 53.71 6.77
CA ALA A 312 -42.72 53.23 7.24
C ALA A 312 -42.84 51.88 7.97
N ALA A 313 -43.84 51.72 8.85
CA ALA A 313 -44.08 50.47 9.56
C ALA A 313 -44.51 49.33 8.62
N GLU A 314 -45.34 49.62 7.60
CA GLU A 314 -45.72 48.64 6.58
C GLU A 314 -44.51 48.19 5.75
N LYS A 315 -43.67 49.13 5.30
CA LYS A 315 -42.44 48.80 4.56
C LYS A 315 -41.44 48.02 5.39
N GLU A 316 -41.32 48.33 6.67
CA GLU A 316 -40.46 47.58 7.58
C GLU A 316 -41.02 46.17 7.85
N ALA A 317 -42.34 46.01 7.97
CA ALA A 317 -42.99 44.71 8.09
C ALA A 317 -42.84 43.86 6.83
N GLU A 318 -43.00 44.46 5.64
CA GLU A 318 -42.72 43.80 4.36
C GLU A 318 -41.25 43.36 4.26
N ALA A 319 -40.30 44.23 4.63
CA ALA A 319 -38.88 43.88 4.63
C ALA A 319 -38.54 42.74 5.62
N ARG A 320 -39.15 42.73 6.81
CA ARG A 320 -39.01 41.62 7.78
C ARG A 320 -39.62 40.33 7.25
N LYS A 321 -40.79 40.40 6.59
CA LYS A 321 -41.42 39.22 5.98
C LYS A 321 -40.56 38.64 4.86
N ILE A 322 -40.07 39.50 3.94
CA ILE A 322 -39.21 39.09 2.83
C ILE A 322 -37.89 38.52 3.34
N SER A 323 -37.28 39.12 4.36
CA SER A 323 -36.03 38.58 4.93
C SER A 323 -36.24 37.27 5.69
N ALA A 324 -37.38 37.08 6.36
CA ALA A 324 -37.74 35.80 6.98
C ALA A 324 -38.03 34.72 5.93
N GLU A 325 -38.75 35.04 4.85
CA GLU A 325 -39.00 34.14 3.72
C GLU A 325 -37.71 33.79 2.97
N ALA A 326 -36.80 34.76 2.77
CA ALA A 326 -35.49 34.53 2.17
C ALA A 326 -34.62 33.59 3.03
N LYS A 327 -34.59 33.79 4.35
CA LYS A 327 -33.88 32.89 5.27
C LYS A 327 -34.49 31.49 5.30
N ALA A 328 -35.82 31.38 5.32
CA ALA A 328 -36.51 30.10 5.26
C ALA A 328 -36.24 29.38 3.92
N ALA A 329 -36.17 30.11 2.81
CA ALA A 329 -35.83 29.55 1.50
C ALA A 329 -34.35 29.13 1.40
N GLU A 330 -33.41 29.89 1.97
CA GLU A 330 -32.00 29.52 2.05
C GLU A 330 -31.78 28.26 2.89
N GLU A 331 -32.39 28.19 4.08
CA GLU A 331 -32.31 27.00 4.94
C GLU A 331 -33.00 25.79 4.30
N ALA A 332 -34.14 25.98 3.61
CA ALA A 332 -34.78 24.90 2.85
C ALA A 332 -33.94 24.44 1.65
N ALA A 333 -33.26 25.34 0.94
CA ALA A 333 -32.37 25.00 -0.16
C ALA A 333 -31.12 24.26 0.31
N LEU A 334 -30.53 24.67 1.44
CA LEU A 334 -29.44 23.95 2.10
C LEU A 334 -29.90 22.57 2.57
N GLY A 335 -31.04 22.47 3.24
CA GLY A 335 -31.62 21.20 3.69
C GLY A 335 -31.97 20.24 2.54
N MET A 336 -32.51 20.76 1.42
CA MET A 336 -32.74 19.96 0.21
C MET A 336 -31.45 19.52 -0.47
N SER A 337 -30.42 20.37 -0.47
CA SER A 337 -29.10 20.02 -1.01
C SER A 337 -28.41 18.96 -0.16
N GLU A 338 -28.47 19.07 1.17
CA GLU A 338 -27.96 18.06 2.10
C GLU A 338 -28.73 16.75 1.99
N ALA A 339 -30.06 16.78 1.89
CA ALA A 339 -30.89 15.60 1.66
C ALA A 339 -30.58 14.92 0.32
N GLN A 340 -30.42 15.68 -0.76
CA GLN A 340 -30.02 15.15 -2.07
C GLN A 340 -28.60 14.58 -2.04
N VAL A 341 -27.66 15.19 -1.32
CA VAL A 341 -26.30 14.67 -1.15
C VAL A 341 -26.31 13.37 -0.32
N ILE A 342 -27.14 13.28 0.72
CA ILE A 342 -27.28 12.06 1.52
C ILE A 342 -27.93 10.95 0.68
N GLU A 343 -28.97 11.25 -0.09
CA GLU A 343 -29.63 10.29 -0.98
C GLU A 343 -28.68 9.81 -2.09
N ALA A 344 -27.92 10.73 -2.71
CA ALA A 344 -26.92 10.39 -3.72
C ALA A 344 -25.78 9.54 -3.11
N LYS A 345 -25.32 9.88 -1.90
CA LYS A 345 -24.32 9.07 -1.16
C LYS A 345 -24.87 7.71 -0.77
N ALA A 346 -26.13 7.60 -0.39
CA ALA A 346 -26.78 6.32 -0.06
C ALA A 346 -26.91 5.43 -1.30
N LYS A 347 -27.36 5.99 -2.44
CA LYS A 347 -27.41 5.27 -3.74
C LYS A 347 -26.03 4.88 -4.24
N ALA A 348 -25.01 5.72 -4.01
CA ALA A 348 -23.62 5.39 -4.34
C ALA A 348 -23.11 4.22 -3.48
N LYS A 349 -23.34 4.26 -2.16
CA LYS A 349 -22.98 3.17 -1.25
C LYS A 349 -23.73 1.87 -1.53
N GLU A 350 -25.00 1.94 -1.91
CA GLU A 350 -25.78 0.77 -2.32
C GLU A 350 -25.20 0.13 -3.58
N ARG A 351 -24.85 0.94 -4.59
CA ARG A 351 -24.19 0.45 -5.81
C ARG A 351 -22.79 -0.09 -5.54
N GLU A 352 -22.03 0.54 -4.65
CA GLU A 352 -20.72 0.08 -4.21
C GLU A 352 -20.82 -1.26 -3.47
N GLY A 353 -21.76 -1.40 -2.53
CA GLY A 353 -22.01 -2.66 -1.84
C GLY A 353 -22.49 -3.79 -2.77
N LEU A 354 -23.32 -3.48 -3.77
CA LEU A 354 -23.72 -4.45 -4.80
C LEU A 354 -22.54 -4.87 -5.70
N LEU A 355 -21.68 -3.93 -6.08
CA LEU A 355 -20.47 -4.22 -6.85
C LEU A 355 -19.47 -5.04 -6.03
N GLU A 356 -19.27 -4.72 -4.76
CA GLU A 356 -18.44 -5.50 -3.84
C GLU A 356 -18.97 -6.92 -3.67
N ALA A 357 -20.29 -7.09 -3.51
CA ALA A 357 -20.92 -8.41 -3.44
C ALA A 357 -20.67 -9.22 -4.72
N VAL A 358 -20.84 -8.61 -5.89
CA VAL A 358 -20.56 -9.26 -7.20
C VAL A 358 -19.07 -9.57 -7.36
N VAL A 359 -18.18 -8.72 -6.89
CA VAL A 359 -16.72 -8.96 -6.93
C VAL A 359 -16.34 -10.09 -5.98
N ILE A 360 -16.93 -10.16 -4.79
CA ILE A 360 -16.71 -11.26 -3.83
C ILE A 360 -17.25 -12.57 -4.39
N GLU A 361 -18.46 -12.57 -4.98
CA GLU A 361 -19.06 -13.74 -5.62
C GLU A 361 -18.20 -14.23 -6.79
N LYS A 362 -17.77 -13.34 -7.69
CA LYS A 362 -16.88 -13.71 -8.81
C LYS A 362 -15.48 -14.15 -8.36
N LYS A 363 -14.94 -13.58 -7.28
CA LYS A 363 -13.69 -14.05 -6.69
C LYS A 363 -13.86 -15.43 -6.07
N ALA A 364 -14.95 -15.67 -5.34
CA ALA A 364 -15.25 -16.97 -4.75
C ALA A 364 -15.50 -18.04 -5.83
N GLU A 365 -16.19 -17.71 -6.93
CA GLU A 365 -16.35 -18.60 -8.08
C GLU A 365 -15.01 -18.89 -8.78
N ALA A 366 -14.16 -17.87 -8.97
CA ALA A 366 -12.84 -18.04 -9.55
C ALA A 366 -11.90 -18.86 -8.65
N GLU A 367 -11.97 -18.68 -7.33
CA GLU A 367 -11.24 -19.47 -6.35
C GLU A 367 -11.77 -20.91 -6.28
N ALA A 368 -13.09 -21.12 -6.33
CA ALA A 368 -13.69 -22.46 -6.40
C ALA A 368 -13.33 -23.17 -7.72
N ALA A 369 -13.33 -22.46 -8.85
CA ALA A 369 -12.86 -22.98 -10.14
C ALA A 369 -11.35 -23.29 -10.10
N GLY A 370 -10.54 -22.45 -9.45
CA GLY A 370 -9.12 -22.68 -9.26
C GLY A 370 -8.82 -23.89 -8.35
N ILE A 371 -9.60 -24.06 -7.28
CA ILE A 371 -9.47 -25.19 -6.34
C ILE A 371 -9.93 -26.49 -6.99
N THR A 372 -11.02 -26.49 -7.77
CA THR A 372 -11.49 -27.67 -8.51
C THR A 372 -10.51 -28.09 -9.61
N ALA A 373 -9.98 -27.14 -10.39
CA ALA A 373 -8.93 -27.44 -11.37
C ALA A 373 -7.64 -27.97 -10.71
N LYS A 374 -7.26 -27.42 -9.55
CA LYS A 374 -6.09 -27.87 -8.80
C LYS A 374 -6.30 -29.25 -8.17
N THR A 375 -7.50 -29.56 -7.68
CA THR A 375 -7.83 -30.89 -7.13
C THR A 375 -7.94 -31.95 -8.23
N GLU A 376 -8.45 -31.62 -9.42
CA GLU A 376 -8.44 -32.55 -10.55
C GLU A 376 -7.01 -32.82 -11.08
N ALA A 377 -6.16 -31.79 -11.11
CA ALA A 377 -4.75 -31.94 -11.46
C ALA A 377 -4.00 -32.81 -10.43
N LEU A 378 -4.22 -32.57 -9.12
CA LEU A 378 -3.64 -33.38 -8.05
C LEU A 378 -4.18 -34.82 -8.07
N ARG A 379 -5.46 -35.03 -8.41
CA ARG A 379 -6.02 -36.38 -8.54
C ARG A 379 -5.40 -37.15 -9.70
N LYS A 380 -5.18 -36.49 -10.85
CA LYS A 380 -4.47 -37.09 -11.99
C LYS A 380 -3.01 -37.36 -11.67
N GLN A 381 -2.34 -36.45 -10.97
CA GLN A 381 -0.96 -36.65 -10.52
C GLN A 381 -0.85 -37.81 -9.53
N GLY A 382 -1.73 -37.89 -8.54
CA GLY A 382 -1.78 -39.00 -7.59
C GLY A 382 -2.10 -40.34 -8.24
N GLN A 383 -2.94 -40.36 -9.28
CA GLN A 383 -3.20 -41.57 -10.08
C GLN A 383 -1.96 -42.01 -10.88
N MET A 384 -1.25 -41.07 -11.51
CA MET A 384 0.00 -41.38 -12.22
C MET A 384 1.12 -41.81 -11.25
N GLU A 385 1.23 -41.18 -10.08
CA GLU A 385 2.22 -41.55 -9.06
C GLU A 385 1.93 -42.94 -8.47
N ALA A 386 0.65 -43.28 -8.24
CA ALA A 386 0.24 -44.61 -7.78
C ALA A 386 0.52 -45.69 -8.84
N GLU A 387 0.28 -45.39 -10.13
CA GLU A 387 0.56 -46.31 -11.24
C GLU A 387 2.08 -46.50 -11.45
N VAL A 388 2.86 -45.42 -11.32
CA VAL A 388 4.33 -45.48 -11.35
C VAL A 388 4.89 -46.25 -10.15
N LEU A 389 4.35 -46.07 -8.95
CA LEU A 389 4.74 -46.84 -7.76
C LEU A 389 4.39 -48.32 -7.89
N HIS A 390 3.23 -48.64 -8.48
CA HIS A 390 2.81 -50.01 -8.69
C HIS A 390 3.70 -50.73 -9.73
N GLU A 391 4.05 -50.05 -10.83
CA GLU A 391 4.94 -50.62 -11.85
C GLU A 391 6.40 -50.69 -11.37
N LYS A 392 6.86 -49.70 -10.57
CA LYS A 392 8.16 -49.80 -9.87
C LYS A 392 8.18 -50.93 -8.86
N GLY A 393 7.11 -51.11 -8.09
CA GLY A 393 6.99 -52.20 -7.11
C GLY A 393 7.01 -53.58 -7.77
N LYS A 394 6.37 -53.75 -8.94
CA LYS A 394 6.48 -54.99 -9.73
C LYS A 394 7.88 -55.22 -10.28
N ALA A 395 8.53 -54.17 -10.80
CA ALA A 395 9.89 -54.27 -11.30
C ALA A 395 10.90 -54.59 -10.18
N GLU A 396 10.73 -53.98 -9.01
CA GLU A 396 11.53 -54.27 -7.81
C GLU A 396 11.28 -55.68 -7.29
N ALA A 397 10.02 -56.15 -7.30
CA ALA A 397 9.70 -57.53 -6.94
C ALA A 397 10.32 -58.55 -7.90
N SER A 398 10.28 -58.31 -9.21
CA SER A 398 10.94 -59.20 -10.19
C SER A 398 12.46 -59.18 -10.05
N ILE A 399 13.06 -58.01 -9.81
CA ILE A 399 14.51 -57.90 -9.58
C ILE A 399 14.90 -58.60 -8.27
N LEU A 400 14.08 -58.50 -7.23
CA LEU A 400 14.33 -59.15 -5.95
C LEU A 400 14.17 -60.67 -6.06
N GLU A 401 13.19 -61.16 -6.82
CA GLU A 401 13.01 -62.58 -7.10
C GLU A 401 14.20 -63.15 -7.89
N GLU A 402 14.66 -62.46 -8.94
CA GLU A 402 15.84 -62.85 -9.71
C GLU A 402 17.12 -62.81 -8.87
N LYS A 403 17.28 -61.80 -8.01
CA LYS A 403 18.40 -61.71 -7.05
C LYS A 403 18.37 -62.84 -6.04
N MET A 404 17.23 -63.15 -5.45
CA MET A 404 17.07 -64.26 -4.50
C MET A 404 17.33 -65.62 -5.16
N LEU A 405 16.93 -65.80 -6.43
CA LEU A 405 17.27 -67.00 -7.21
C LEU A 405 18.77 -67.09 -7.52
N ALA A 406 19.42 -65.96 -7.83
CA ALA A 406 20.86 -65.91 -8.05
C ALA A 406 21.65 -66.14 -6.76
N GLU A 407 21.21 -65.57 -5.64
CA GLU A 407 21.78 -65.81 -4.31
C GLU A 407 21.56 -67.25 -3.85
N ALA A 408 20.38 -67.84 -4.07
CA ALA A 408 20.13 -69.24 -3.74
C ALA A 408 21.04 -70.18 -4.54
N LYS A 409 21.28 -69.89 -5.83
CA LYS A 409 22.25 -70.64 -6.65
C LYS A 409 23.68 -70.42 -6.16
N GLY A 410 24.07 -69.19 -5.84
CA GLY A 410 25.39 -68.86 -5.31
C GLY A 410 25.67 -69.45 -3.92
N VAL A 411 24.66 -69.51 -3.04
CA VAL A 411 24.74 -70.15 -1.72
C VAL A 411 24.77 -71.67 -1.86
N ALA A 412 24.03 -72.26 -2.80
CA ALA A 412 24.10 -73.70 -3.08
C ALA A 412 25.49 -74.12 -3.60
N GLU A 413 26.12 -73.31 -4.45
CA GLU A 413 27.49 -73.55 -4.91
C GLU A 413 28.53 -73.27 -3.83
N LYS A 414 28.36 -72.21 -3.02
CA LYS A 414 29.21 -71.94 -1.86
C LYS A 414 29.10 -73.03 -0.80
N ALA A 415 27.91 -73.57 -0.53
CA ALA A 415 27.73 -74.67 0.42
C ALA A 415 28.44 -75.96 -0.04
N LYS A 416 28.46 -76.23 -1.36
CA LYS A 416 29.25 -77.32 -1.95
C LYS A 416 30.76 -77.07 -1.84
N ALA A 417 31.21 -75.82 -1.94
CA ALA A 417 32.61 -75.45 -1.76
C ALA A 417 33.04 -75.46 -0.27
N LEU A 418 32.17 -75.05 0.64
CA LEU A 418 32.40 -75.02 2.09
C LEU A 418 32.48 -76.42 2.70
N LYS A 419 31.68 -77.38 2.19
CA LYS A 419 31.77 -78.79 2.57
C LYS A 419 33.15 -79.40 2.30
N ASN A 420 33.92 -78.84 1.37
CA ASN A 420 35.28 -79.30 1.05
C ASN A 420 36.38 -78.63 1.89
N LEU A 421 36.05 -77.65 2.74
CA LEU A 421 37.01 -76.85 3.54
C LEU A 421 36.83 -77.01 5.07
N GLU A 422 36.00 -77.96 5.53
CA GLU A 422 35.44 -78.00 6.89
C GLU A 422 36.38 -78.43 8.04
N GLY A 423 37.70 -78.37 7.86
CA GLY A 423 38.68 -78.76 8.89
C GLY A 423 39.41 -77.58 9.56
N THR A 424 39.84 -76.59 8.79
CA THR A 424 40.80 -75.57 9.27
C THR A 424 40.16 -74.25 9.70
N SER A 425 38.93 -73.96 9.26
CA SER A 425 38.26 -72.69 9.59
C SER A 425 37.54 -72.70 10.94
N LYS A 426 37.01 -73.85 11.40
CA LYS A 426 36.32 -73.97 12.69
C LYS A 426 37.26 -73.78 13.87
N GLU A 427 38.46 -74.36 13.81
CA GLU A 427 39.46 -74.24 14.89
C GLU A 427 39.93 -72.78 15.07
N HIS A 428 40.09 -72.04 13.97
CA HIS A 428 40.45 -70.62 14.02
C HIS A 428 39.31 -69.74 14.57
N GLU A 429 38.06 -70.08 14.27
CA GLU A 429 36.89 -69.36 14.76
C GLU A 429 36.68 -69.63 16.26
N GLU A 430 36.79 -70.88 16.70
CA GLU A 430 36.76 -71.25 18.12
C GLU A 430 37.90 -70.60 18.91
N PHE A 431 39.11 -70.54 18.33
CA PHE A 431 40.25 -69.86 18.96
C PHE A 431 40.02 -68.35 19.07
N ARG A 432 39.47 -67.71 18.03
CA ARG A 432 39.14 -66.28 18.05
C ARG A 432 38.08 -65.97 19.11
N LEU A 433 37.02 -66.77 19.17
CA LEU A 433 35.94 -66.60 20.15
C LEU A 433 36.46 -66.78 21.58
N ARG A 434 37.37 -67.74 21.82
CA ARG A 434 38.00 -67.92 23.14
C ARG A 434 38.85 -66.71 23.54
N LEU A 435 39.66 -66.18 22.62
CA LEU A 435 40.46 -64.97 22.85
C LEU A 435 39.60 -63.73 23.12
N GLU A 436 38.49 -63.59 22.40
CA GLU A 436 37.55 -62.48 22.57
C GLU A 436 36.87 -62.56 23.96
N GLN A 437 36.44 -63.77 24.36
CA GLN A 437 35.89 -64.02 25.68
C GLN A 437 36.91 -63.75 26.81
N GLU A 438 38.16 -64.21 26.67
CA GLU A 438 39.23 -63.94 27.65
C GLU A 438 39.51 -62.45 27.80
N LYS A 439 39.53 -61.71 26.68
CA LYS A 439 39.70 -60.26 26.67
C LYS A 439 38.55 -59.55 27.38
N GLU A 440 37.31 -59.94 27.14
CA GLU A 440 36.13 -59.35 27.81
C GLU A 440 36.17 -59.59 29.32
N ILE A 441 36.49 -60.83 29.76
CA ILE A 441 36.63 -61.15 31.17
C ILE A 441 37.74 -60.32 31.82
N ALA A 442 38.89 -60.18 31.14
CA ALA A 442 39.99 -59.37 31.63
C ALA A 442 39.59 -57.90 31.78
N LEU A 443 38.91 -57.32 30.80
CA LEU A 443 38.44 -55.93 30.87
C LEU A 443 37.43 -55.72 32.01
N ALA A 444 36.47 -56.63 32.17
CA ALA A 444 35.50 -56.58 33.26
C ALA A 444 36.16 -56.70 34.64
N SER A 445 37.22 -57.52 34.77
CA SER A 445 37.99 -57.64 36.02
C SER A 445 38.77 -56.37 36.36
N ILE A 446 39.34 -55.70 35.35
CA ILE A 446 40.06 -54.45 35.54
C ILE A 446 39.07 -53.34 35.93
N GLU A 447 37.90 -53.31 35.31
CA GLU A 447 36.87 -52.32 35.60
C GLU A 447 36.29 -52.48 37.02
N THR A 448 35.96 -53.70 37.43
CA THR A 448 35.55 -53.97 38.81
C THR A 448 36.64 -53.58 39.82
N GLN A 449 37.92 -53.81 39.51
CA GLN A 449 39.01 -53.40 40.40
C GLN A 449 39.20 -51.88 40.45
N ARG A 450 38.96 -51.16 39.35
CA ARG A 450 38.90 -49.69 39.32
C ARG A 450 37.78 -49.20 40.23
N ASP A 451 36.58 -49.75 40.09
CA ASP A 451 35.41 -49.31 40.84
C ASP A 451 35.55 -49.60 42.34
N ILE A 452 36.10 -50.77 42.71
CA ILE A 452 36.47 -51.08 44.10
C ILE A 452 37.50 -50.08 44.62
N SER A 453 38.54 -49.77 43.84
CA SER A 453 39.58 -48.82 44.26
C SER A 453 39.03 -47.41 44.42
N GLN A 454 38.10 -46.99 43.56
CA GLN A 454 37.42 -45.71 43.64
C GLN A 454 36.48 -45.64 44.86
N ALA A 455 35.73 -46.69 45.14
CA ALA A 455 34.90 -46.79 46.34
C ALA A 455 35.75 -46.78 47.62
N GLN A 456 36.86 -47.51 47.65
CA GLN A 456 37.82 -47.50 48.76
C GLN A 456 38.44 -46.12 48.97
N ALA A 457 38.87 -45.45 47.90
CA ALA A 457 39.39 -44.09 47.96
C ALA A 457 38.33 -43.09 48.44
N GLY A 458 37.07 -43.26 48.03
CA GLY A 458 35.94 -42.46 48.50
C GLY A 458 35.68 -42.63 50.00
N VAL A 459 35.63 -43.88 50.49
CA VAL A 459 35.44 -44.19 51.92
C VAL A 459 36.61 -43.64 52.75
N LEU A 460 37.85 -43.81 52.30
CA LEU A 460 39.02 -43.25 52.96
C LEU A 460 38.98 -41.72 52.96
N GLY A 461 38.63 -41.10 51.84
CA GLY A 461 38.49 -39.65 51.72
C GLY A 461 37.43 -39.08 52.67
N GLU A 462 36.29 -39.76 52.81
CA GLU A 462 35.24 -39.34 53.75
C GLU A 462 35.63 -39.59 55.21
N ALA A 463 36.35 -40.68 55.49
CA ALA A 463 36.89 -40.98 56.81
C ALA A 463 37.92 -39.93 57.26
N PHE A 464 38.86 -39.53 56.39
CA PHE A 464 39.80 -38.44 56.68
C PHE A 464 39.10 -37.09 56.82
N LYS A 465 38.03 -36.84 56.06
CA LYS A 465 37.25 -35.58 56.14
C LYS A 465 36.50 -35.43 57.46
N LYS A 466 36.04 -36.53 58.06
CA LYS A 466 35.33 -36.53 59.35
C LYS A 466 36.26 -36.71 60.56
N ALA A 467 37.46 -37.21 60.36
CA ALA A 467 38.44 -37.37 61.43
C ALA A 467 39.02 -36.01 61.85
N ASN A 468 38.80 -35.61 63.10
CA ASN A 468 39.50 -34.48 63.70
C ASN A 468 40.89 -34.97 64.14
N ILE A 469 41.89 -34.78 63.28
CA ILE A 469 43.27 -35.21 63.55
C ILE A 469 44.04 -34.03 64.14
N ASP A 470 44.20 -34.02 65.47
CA ASP A 470 45.13 -33.11 66.15
C ASP A 470 46.55 -33.68 66.04
N ILE A 471 47.36 -33.06 65.18
CA ILE A 471 48.75 -33.49 64.94
C ILE A 471 49.66 -32.80 65.96
N ILE A 472 49.96 -33.48 67.06
CA ILE A 472 50.97 -33.04 68.03
C ILE A 472 52.31 -33.71 67.70
N GLY A 473 53.11 -33.04 66.87
CA GLY A 473 54.58 -33.20 66.76
C GLY A 473 55.14 -34.50 66.15
N GLY A 474 55.69 -34.41 64.93
CA GLY A 474 56.56 -35.43 64.30
C GLY A 474 56.07 -35.92 62.93
N GLU A 475 56.45 -35.22 61.86
CA GLU A 475 55.82 -35.25 60.52
C GLU A 475 56.01 -36.56 59.70
N GLN A 476 56.91 -37.48 60.08
CA GLN A 476 57.24 -38.64 59.21
C GLN A 476 56.70 -40.01 59.61
N THR A 477 56.41 -40.27 60.90
CA THR A 477 56.00 -41.62 61.36
C THR A 477 54.51 -41.89 61.28
N PHE A 478 53.68 -40.84 61.21
CA PHE A 478 52.22 -40.98 61.14
C PHE A 478 51.74 -41.38 59.73
N VAL A 479 52.32 -40.76 58.69
CA VAL A 479 51.94 -41.01 57.29
C VAL A 479 52.31 -42.43 56.84
N SER A 480 53.46 -42.93 57.28
CA SER A 480 53.94 -44.28 56.91
C SER A 480 53.10 -45.39 57.51
N ASN A 481 52.63 -45.24 58.75
CA ASN A 481 51.82 -46.26 59.43
C ASN A 481 50.39 -46.33 58.89
N ILE A 482 49.80 -45.19 58.49
CA ILE A 482 48.48 -45.15 57.86
C ILE A 482 48.51 -45.75 56.44
N MET A 483 49.52 -45.39 55.64
CA MET A 483 49.70 -45.94 54.28
C MET A 483 49.94 -47.46 54.29
N SER A 484 50.64 -47.97 55.31
CA SER A 484 50.90 -49.42 55.48
C SER A 484 49.65 -50.19 55.94
N ALA A 485 48.81 -49.59 56.79
CA ALA A 485 47.57 -50.22 57.26
C ALA A 485 46.49 -50.31 56.14
N VAL A 486 46.44 -49.33 55.24
CA VAL A 486 45.51 -49.30 54.10
C VAL A 486 45.94 -50.26 52.98
N SER A 487 47.24 -50.49 52.80
CA SER A 487 47.77 -51.40 51.78
C SER A 487 47.82 -52.87 52.22
N GLY A 488 47.79 -53.15 53.54
CA GLY A 488 47.84 -54.50 54.10
C GLY A 488 46.64 -55.42 53.80
N GLY A 489 45.51 -54.86 53.33
CA GLY A 489 44.31 -55.64 52.98
C GLY A 489 44.31 -56.28 51.58
N LYS A 490 45.25 -55.92 50.70
CA LYS A 490 45.23 -56.33 49.27
C LYS A 490 46.11 -57.53 48.91
N ALA A 491 46.89 -58.09 49.84
CA ALA A 491 47.85 -59.16 49.53
C ALA A 491 47.28 -60.59 49.64
N ILE A 492 46.12 -60.79 50.26
CA ILE A 492 45.62 -62.14 50.62
C ILE A 492 44.62 -62.72 49.58
N ASP A 493 43.97 -61.88 48.78
CA ASP A 493 42.88 -62.34 47.88
C ASP A 493 43.38 -62.85 46.51
N GLY A 494 44.59 -62.46 46.09
CA GLY A 494 45.18 -62.88 44.80
C GLY A 494 45.77 -64.30 44.79
N PHE A 495 45.85 -64.97 45.95
CA PHE A 495 46.48 -66.29 46.07
C PHE A 495 45.49 -67.45 46.18
N VAL A 496 44.19 -67.19 46.33
CA VAL A 496 43.18 -68.24 46.59
C VAL A 496 42.28 -68.55 45.37
N SER A 497 42.31 -67.73 44.31
CA SER A 497 41.36 -67.87 43.19
C SER A 497 41.89 -68.52 41.90
N ASN A 498 43.16 -68.95 41.82
CA ASN A 498 43.70 -69.64 40.65
C ASN A 498 44.30 -71.01 41.00
N SER A 499 43.42 -71.97 41.23
CA SER A 499 43.74 -73.39 41.44
C SER A 499 44.16 -74.08 40.13
N THR A 500 45.27 -73.68 39.55
CA THR A 500 45.95 -74.40 38.44
C THR A 500 46.79 -75.55 38.98
N VAL A 501 47.32 -75.44 40.19
CA VAL A 501 48.21 -76.45 40.80
C VAL A 501 47.45 -77.71 41.24
N LEU A 502 46.19 -77.62 41.70
CA LEU A 502 45.40 -78.80 42.07
C LEU A 502 44.88 -79.59 40.85
N ASN A 503 44.58 -78.90 39.74
CA ASN A 503 44.16 -79.56 38.50
C ASN A 503 45.32 -80.29 37.82
N GLU A 504 46.53 -79.74 37.88
CA GLU A 504 47.72 -80.36 37.31
C GLU A 504 48.18 -81.61 38.11
N VAL A 505 48.02 -81.58 39.44
CA VAL A 505 48.26 -82.75 40.31
C VAL A 505 47.20 -83.81 40.10
N LYS A 506 45.92 -83.45 40.02
CA LYS A 506 44.81 -84.37 39.72
C LYS A 506 44.98 -85.05 38.36
N GLY A 507 45.36 -84.30 37.32
CA GLY A 507 45.60 -84.83 35.98
C GLY A 507 46.80 -85.79 35.90
N LYS A 508 47.90 -85.47 36.59
CA LYS A 508 49.10 -86.34 36.63
C LYS A 508 48.90 -87.61 37.47
N LEU A 509 48.01 -87.58 38.46
CA LEU A 509 47.70 -88.76 39.30
C LEU A 509 46.69 -89.71 38.63
N LEU A 510 45.73 -89.18 37.86
CA LEU A 510 44.72 -89.98 37.15
C LEU A 510 45.24 -90.58 35.85
N ASN A 511 46.02 -89.81 35.07
CA ASN A 511 46.46 -90.18 33.71
C ASN A 511 47.99 -90.31 33.56
N GLY A 512 48.72 -90.50 34.67
CA GLY A 512 50.17 -90.59 34.66
C GLY A 512 50.71 -91.82 33.91
N ASN A 513 51.17 -91.61 32.67
CA ASN A 513 52.09 -92.49 31.94
C ASN A 513 53.51 -92.40 32.54
N SER A 514 53.69 -92.87 33.78
CA SER A 514 55.01 -93.01 34.40
C SER A 514 55.45 -94.47 34.34
N PHE A 515 56.64 -94.67 33.77
CA PHE A 515 57.34 -95.95 33.67
C PHE A 515 57.36 -96.64 35.05
N ASN A 516 56.83 -97.87 35.11
CA ASN A 516 56.79 -98.84 36.22
C ASN A 516 55.66 -98.84 37.27
N ASN A 517 54.56 -98.11 37.10
CA ASN A 517 53.23 -98.52 37.62
C ASN A 517 52.15 -97.56 37.11
N GLY A 518 51.31 -98.01 36.17
CA GLY A 518 50.32 -97.16 35.50
C GLY A 518 49.31 -96.51 36.45
N GLY A 519 48.78 -95.33 36.06
CA GLY A 519 47.77 -94.58 36.81
C GLY A 519 46.47 -95.36 37.10
N LEU A 520 45.64 -94.83 38.01
CA LEU A 520 44.44 -95.49 38.56
C LEU A 520 43.51 -96.08 37.48
N ALA A 521 43.29 -95.36 36.37
CA ALA A 521 42.46 -95.83 35.26
C ALA A 521 43.03 -97.07 34.56
N SER A 522 44.36 -97.13 34.40
CA SER A 522 45.04 -98.28 33.77
C SER A 522 45.06 -99.52 34.67
N GLN A 523 45.20 -99.33 36.00
CA GLN A 523 45.11 -100.43 36.97
C GLN A 523 43.69 -100.99 37.04
N LEU A 524 42.67 -100.13 37.04
CA LEU A 524 41.26 -100.52 36.95
C LEU A 524 40.97 -101.30 35.66
N LYS A 525 41.42 -100.80 34.50
CA LYS A 525 41.22 -101.46 33.20
C LYS A 525 41.87 -102.85 33.13
N ASN A 526 43.09 -102.98 33.63
CA ASN A 526 43.80 -104.27 33.66
C ASN A 526 43.16 -105.27 34.64
N MET A 527 42.60 -104.82 35.76
CA MET A 527 41.88 -105.70 36.69
C MET A 527 40.48 -106.08 36.18
N LEU A 528 39.76 -105.16 35.54
CA LEU A 528 38.48 -105.46 34.87
C LEU A 528 38.65 -106.54 33.80
N GLY A 529 39.77 -106.48 33.05
CA GLY A 529 40.14 -107.52 32.08
C GLY A 529 40.43 -108.88 32.71
N SER A 530 41.04 -108.94 33.91
CA SER A 530 41.33 -110.23 34.59
C SER A 530 40.13 -110.86 35.29
N LEU A 531 39.10 -110.07 35.60
CA LEU A 531 37.84 -110.52 36.23
C LEU A 531 36.72 -110.85 35.22
N GLY A 532 36.96 -110.67 33.92
CA GLY A 532 36.03 -111.07 32.85
C GLY A 532 34.70 -110.31 32.83
N VAL A 533 34.68 -109.05 33.28
CA VAL A 533 33.46 -108.23 33.35
C VAL A 533 33.33 -107.35 32.10
N SER A 534 32.17 -107.36 31.44
CA SER A 534 31.88 -106.59 30.22
C SER A 534 31.67 -105.10 30.51
N TYR A 535 32.16 -104.22 29.61
CA TYR A 535 32.05 -102.75 29.69
C TYR A 535 30.59 -102.26 29.73
N SER A 536 29.66 -103.01 29.13
CA SER A 536 28.22 -102.69 29.16
C SER A 536 27.61 -102.71 30.56
N ASP A 537 28.14 -103.54 31.45
CA ASP A 537 27.48 -103.86 32.73
C ASP A 537 27.96 -102.97 33.87
N ILE A 538 29.06 -102.23 33.64
CA ILE A 538 29.77 -101.43 34.65
C ILE A 538 29.72 -99.92 34.37
N ARG A 539 29.25 -99.50 33.19
CA ARG A 539 29.21 -98.10 32.75
C ARG A 539 28.42 -97.19 33.68
N ASN A 540 27.28 -97.67 34.17
CA ASN A 540 26.36 -96.90 35.02
C ASN A 540 26.61 -97.09 36.52
N LEU A 541 27.75 -97.68 36.90
CA LEU A 541 28.13 -97.84 38.30
C LEU A 541 29.06 -96.69 38.72
N THR A 542 28.95 -96.29 39.97
CA THR A 542 29.93 -95.38 40.58
C THR A 542 31.23 -96.13 40.86
N LEU A 543 32.37 -95.41 40.84
CA LEU A 543 33.68 -96.02 41.08
C LEU A 543 33.72 -96.82 42.40
N MET A 544 33.09 -96.31 43.45
CA MET A 544 33.01 -96.98 44.75
C MET A 544 32.15 -98.25 44.73
N THR A 545 31.02 -98.24 44.01
CA THR A 545 30.16 -99.43 43.90
C THR A 545 30.81 -100.52 43.05
N LEU A 546 31.56 -100.14 42.01
CA LEU A 546 32.37 -101.06 41.22
C LEU A 546 33.46 -101.73 42.07
N LEU A 547 34.24 -100.97 42.83
CA LEU A 547 35.32 -101.50 43.67
C LEU A 547 34.80 -102.45 44.77
N LEU A 548 33.66 -102.13 45.38
CA LEU A 548 33.00 -103.02 46.36
C LEU A 548 32.47 -104.32 45.72
N GLN A 549 31.98 -104.26 44.47
CA GLN A 549 31.60 -105.47 43.73
C GLN A 549 32.81 -106.31 43.33
N MET A 550 33.92 -105.68 42.95
CA MET A 550 35.18 -106.36 42.68
C MET A 550 35.73 -107.03 43.94
N GLN A 551 35.63 -106.40 45.11
CA GLN A 551 36.03 -107.01 46.38
C GLN A 551 35.26 -108.30 46.68
N LYS A 552 33.97 -108.37 46.34
CA LYS A 552 33.12 -109.55 46.54
C LYS A 552 33.42 -110.70 45.56
N LYS A 553 33.92 -110.41 44.37
CA LYS A 553 34.23 -111.40 43.32
C LYS A 553 35.72 -111.79 43.23
N ALA A 554 36.61 -111.05 43.89
CA ALA A 554 38.05 -111.24 43.80
C ALA A 554 38.58 -112.39 44.69
N GLY A 555 39.60 -113.11 44.20
CA GLY A 555 40.33 -114.13 44.97
C GLY A 555 41.24 -113.55 46.06
N GLN A 556 41.67 -114.38 47.01
CA GLN A 556 42.47 -113.98 48.20
C GLN A 556 43.74 -113.14 47.90
N GLN A 557 44.30 -113.23 46.69
CA GLN A 557 45.50 -112.49 46.29
C GLN A 557 45.23 -111.04 45.83
N GLN A 558 43.99 -110.69 45.49
CA GLN A 558 43.64 -109.38 44.90
C GLN A 558 42.96 -108.41 45.88
N GLN A 559 42.52 -108.91 47.04
CA GLN A 559 41.88 -108.08 48.08
C GLN A 559 42.73 -106.90 48.60
N PRO A 560 44.04 -107.03 48.88
CA PRO A 560 44.80 -105.90 49.44
C PRO A 560 44.96 -104.75 48.44
N VAL A 561 45.02 -105.05 47.14
CA VAL A 561 45.12 -104.04 46.07
C VAL A 561 43.79 -103.31 45.90
N ILE A 562 42.66 -104.02 45.97
CA ILE A 562 41.31 -103.41 45.91
C ILE A 562 41.09 -102.50 47.13
N GLN A 563 41.56 -102.90 48.31
CA GLN A 563 41.47 -102.05 49.50
C GLN A 563 42.27 -100.74 49.35
N GLN A 564 43.50 -100.81 48.82
CA GLN A 564 44.31 -99.63 48.52
C GLN A 564 43.66 -98.70 47.47
N LEU A 565 42.92 -99.26 46.51
CA LEU A 565 42.20 -98.47 45.51
C LEU A 565 40.96 -97.79 46.11
N ILE A 566 40.25 -98.44 47.03
CA ILE A 566 39.15 -97.84 47.78
C ILE A 566 39.66 -96.66 48.62
N ASP A 567 40.78 -96.84 49.34
CA ASP A 567 41.35 -95.79 50.19
C ASP A 567 41.80 -94.58 49.35
N LYS A 568 42.47 -94.80 48.21
CA LYS A 568 42.84 -93.72 47.28
C LYS A 568 41.64 -93.02 46.65
N THR A 569 40.55 -93.74 46.39
CA THR A 569 39.32 -93.16 45.82
C THR A 569 38.65 -92.21 46.82
N ASN A 570 38.68 -92.57 48.11
CA ASN A 570 38.18 -91.74 49.21
C ASN A 570 39.08 -90.51 49.45
N GLU A 571 40.41 -90.67 49.41
CA GLU A 571 41.35 -89.54 49.54
C GLU A 571 41.18 -88.49 48.42
N LEU A 572 40.86 -88.95 47.20
CA LEU A 572 40.70 -88.08 46.04
C LEU A 572 39.27 -87.56 45.84
N ASN A 573 38.33 -87.97 46.70
CA ASN A 573 36.91 -87.61 46.64
C ASN A 573 36.25 -87.97 45.29
N LEU A 574 36.62 -89.12 44.73
CA LEU A 574 36.15 -89.63 43.43
C LEU A 574 35.14 -90.79 43.59
N GLY A 575 34.52 -90.92 44.76
CA GLY A 575 33.58 -92.01 45.04
C GLY A 575 32.31 -91.99 44.19
N ASP A 576 31.82 -90.79 43.88
CA ASP A 576 30.54 -90.56 43.18
C ASP A 576 30.69 -90.40 41.67
N THR A 577 31.91 -90.43 41.13
CA THR A 577 32.12 -90.34 39.68
C THR A 577 31.70 -91.63 38.99
N GLU A 578 30.94 -91.49 37.91
CA GLU A 578 30.55 -92.62 37.07
C GLU A 578 31.75 -93.20 36.33
N VAL A 579 31.76 -94.51 36.13
CA VAL A 579 32.88 -95.21 35.49
C VAL A 579 33.09 -94.77 34.05
N GLU A 580 32.05 -94.27 33.38
CA GLU A 580 32.12 -93.69 32.03
C GLU A 580 33.06 -92.47 31.94
N ASP A 581 33.14 -91.65 32.98
CA ASP A 581 33.95 -90.44 32.97
C ASP A 581 35.45 -90.71 33.21
N LEU A 582 35.81 -91.96 33.57
CA LEU A 582 37.17 -92.36 33.95
C LEU A 582 37.83 -93.38 33.01
N LEU A 583 37.06 -94.14 32.21
CA LEU A 583 37.54 -95.23 31.32
C LEU A 583 37.20 -94.98 29.86
#